data_AF-T1IML3-F1
#
_entry.id   AF-T1IML3-F1
#
_cell.length_a   1.000
_cell.length_b   1.000
_cell.length_c   1.000
_cell.angle_alpha   90.00
_cell.angle_beta   90.00
_cell.angle_gamma   90.00
#
_symmetry.space_group_name_H-M   'P 1'
#
loop_
_entity.id
_entity.type
_entity.pdbx_description
1 polymer ?
#
loop_
_entity_poly.entity_id
_entity_poly.type
_entity_poly.pdbx_seq_one_letter_code
_entity_poly.pdbx_strand_id
1 'polypeptide(L)'
;MFKGFGWDLLNWFLIIYFVEVRDLYWSRGSNQTTNRIETVERGLSVNLMSFPNKEVRTKCWDSRDRYWECLDKNSDDDKICNTFRKMYEGSCPAQWVKHFDRKRQYLQFKDKIQNEGYEPIDAREAKT
;
A
#
# COMPACT_ATOMS: atom_id res chain seq x y z
N MET A 1 -15.49 -38.19 -37.77
CA MET A 1 -15.46 -38.57 -36.35
C MET A 1 -14.20 -37.98 -35.74
N PHE A 2 -14.29 -36.76 -35.22
CA PHE A 2 -13.22 -36.09 -34.46
C PHE A 2 -13.82 -35.77 -33.08
N LYS A 3 -13.31 -36.41 -32.03
CA LYS A 3 -13.61 -36.10 -30.63
C LYS A 3 -12.40 -35.36 -30.06
N GLY A 4 -12.63 -34.18 -29.49
CA GLY A 4 -11.57 -33.39 -28.85
C GLY A 4 -12.04 -31.98 -28.50
N PHE A 5 -13.10 -31.86 -27.69
CA PHE A 5 -13.55 -30.61 -27.09
C PHE A 5 -13.75 -30.90 -25.61
N GLY A 6 -13.07 -30.19 -24.72
CA GLY A 6 -13.40 -30.23 -23.29
C GLY A 6 -12.22 -30.31 -22.33
N TRP A 7 -11.30 -29.33 -22.37
CA TRP A 7 -10.44 -29.04 -21.22
C TRP A 7 -10.22 -27.51 -20.98
N ASP A 8 -11.06 -26.63 -21.53
CA ASP A 8 -10.89 -25.16 -21.39
C ASP A 8 -11.86 -24.46 -20.44
N LEU A 9 -12.83 -25.17 -19.85
CA LEU A 9 -13.81 -24.56 -18.94
C LEU A 9 -13.46 -24.71 -17.45
N LEU A 10 -12.66 -25.71 -17.06
CA LEU A 10 -12.31 -25.94 -15.65
C LEU A 10 -11.21 -25.02 -15.12
N ASN A 11 -10.40 -24.43 -16.00
CA ASN A 11 -9.33 -23.51 -15.59
C ASN A 11 -9.82 -22.05 -15.49
N TRP A 12 -10.88 -21.69 -16.21
CA TRP A 12 -11.49 -20.36 -16.11
C TRP A 12 -12.34 -20.20 -14.83
N PHE A 13 -13.03 -21.26 -14.40
CA PHE A 13 -13.80 -21.27 -13.16
C PHE A 13 -12.94 -21.15 -11.89
N LEU A 14 -11.70 -21.66 -11.90
CA LEU A 14 -10.77 -21.51 -10.77
C LEU A 14 -10.22 -20.08 -10.62
N ILE A 15 -10.04 -19.36 -11.73
CA ILE A 15 -9.55 -17.97 -11.71
C ILE A 15 -10.60 -17.02 -11.12
N ILE A 16 -11.89 -17.25 -11.42
CA ILE A 16 -12.99 -16.45 -10.86
C ILE A 16 -13.13 -16.72 -9.35
N TYR A 17 -13.05 -17.98 -8.90
CA TYR A 17 -13.11 -18.33 -7.48
C TYR A 17 -11.96 -17.72 -6.65
N PHE A 18 -10.79 -17.48 -7.25
CA PHE A 18 -9.63 -16.95 -6.53
C PHE A 18 -9.71 -15.43 -6.27
N VAL A 19 -10.51 -14.69 -7.04
CA VAL A 19 -10.71 -13.24 -6.83
C VAL A 19 -11.70 -12.97 -5.69
N GLU A 20 -12.72 -13.82 -5.51
CA GLU A 20 -13.81 -13.59 -4.56
C GLU A 20 -13.48 -14.01 -3.11
N VAL A 21 -12.54 -14.95 -2.90
CA VAL A 21 -12.18 -15.42 -1.54
C VAL A 21 -11.15 -14.49 -0.86
N ARG A 22 -10.46 -13.63 -1.61
CA ARG A 22 -9.41 -12.75 -1.07
C ARG A 22 -9.97 -11.57 -0.25
N ASP A 23 -11.23 -11.19 -0.47
CA ASP A 23 -11.90 -10.13 0.30
C ASP A 23 -12.50 -10.63 1.63
N LEU A 24 -12.71 -11.94 1.79
CA LEU A 24 -13.19 -12.55 3.05
C LEU A 24 -12.07 -12.84 4.06
N TYR A 25 -10.80 -12.75 3.66
CA TYR A 25 -9.64 -13.07 4.52
C TYR A 25 -8.91 -11.84 5.11
N TRP A 26 -9.46 -10.62 4.99
CA TRP A 26 -8.98 -9.45 5.73
C TRP A 26 -9.84 -9.13 6.98
N SER A 27 -11.01 -9.76 7.13
CA SER A 27 -11.97 -9.45 8.22
C SER A 27 -12.02 -10.46 9.37
N ARG A 28 -11.15 -11.48 9.44
CA ARG A 28 -11.17 -12.46 10.54
C ARG A 28 -9.78 -12.72 11.12
N GLY A 29 -9.35 -11.81 12.00
CA GLY A 29 -8.09 -11.91 12.74
C GLY A 29 -8.12 -11.16 14.07
N SER A 30 -9.20 -11.23 14.84
CA SER A 30 -9.23 -10.87 16.25
C SER A 30 -9.76 -12.06 17.06
N ASN A 31 -8.86 -12.79 17.72
CA ASN A 31 -9.01 -13.30 19.10
C ASN A 31 -7.92 -14.32 19.46
N GLN A 32 -6.90 -13.86 20.19
CA GLN A 32 -6.29 -14.54 21.33
C GLN A 32 -5.44 -13.48 22.07
N THR A 33 -5.94 -12.91 23.18
CA THR A 33 -5.57 -13.24 24.59
C THR A 33 -4.06 -13.45 24.73
N THR A 34 -3.31 -12.70 25.56
CA THR A 34 -3.53 -12.53 27.00
C THR A 34 -2.86 -11.26 27.54
N ASN A 35 -3.55 -10.56 28.46
CA ASN A 35 -2.92 -9.64 29.40
C ASN A 35 -2.01 -10.40 30.38
N ARG A 36 -0.70 -10.11 30.37
CA ARG A 36 0.26 -10.18 31.49
C ARG A 36 1.59 -9.67 30.92
N ILE A 37 2.22 -8.60 31.38
CA ILE A 37 2.77 -8.36 32.72
C ILE A 37 2.96 -6.83 32.88
N GLU A 38 2.49 -6.30 34.00
CA GLU A 38 2.83 -4.98 34.55
C GLU A 38 4.30 -4.89 34.98
N THR A 39 4.87 -3.69 34.82
CA THR A 39 5.98 -3.12 35.59
C THR A 39 7.35 -3.84 35.58
N VAL A 40 8.30 -3.30 34.81
CA VAL A 40 9.62 -2.93 35.34
C VAL A 40 10.24 -1.81 34.49
N GLU A 41 10.43 -0.64 35.10
CA GLU A 41 11.41 0.34 34.64
C GLU A 41 12.80 -0.32 34.65
N ARG A 42 13.50 -0.32 33.51
CA ARG A 42 14.97 -0.30 33.42
C ARG A 42 15.36 -0.07 31.97
N GLY A 43 16.12 1.01 31.76
CA GLY A 43 16.65 1.39 30.46
C GLY A 43 17.48 0.27 29.83
N LEU A 44 17.11 -0.10 28.62
CA LEU A 44 17.97 -0.77 27.66
C LEU A 44 17.53 -0.32 26.27
N SER A 45 18.44 0.31 25.55
CA SER A 45 18.23 0.77 24.17
C SER A 45 18.11 -0.44 23.23
N VAL A 46 16.91 -1.00 23.15
CA VAL A 46 16.60 -1.93 22.07
C VAL A 46 16.25 -1.07 20.85
N ASN A 47 17.21 -0.93 19.94
CA ASN A 47 16.96 -0.50 18.56
C ASN A 47 16.22 -1.63 17.82
N LEU A 48 15.02 -1.95 18.29
CA LEU A 48 14.11 -2.88 17.66
C LEU A 48 13.30 -2.04 16.67
N MET A 49 13.35 -2.39 15.39
CA MET A 49 12.28 -2.12 14.43
C MET A 49 11.01 -2.84 14.95
N SER A 50 10.49 -2.35 16.08
CA SER A 50 9.46 -3.00 16.86
C SER A 50 8.18 -2.80 16.11
N PHE A 51 7.52 -3.91 15.85
CA PHE A 51 6.19 -3.97 15.26
C PHE A 51 5.34 -2.83 15.84
N PRO A 52 4.98 -1.80 15.04
CA PRO A 52 4.31 -0.64 15.59
C PRO A 52 2.97 -1.07 16.17
N ASN A 53 2.73 -0.67 17.42
CA ASN A 53 1.47 -0.90 18.11
C ASN A 53 0.29 -0.44 17.24
N LYS A 54 -0.88 -1.06 17.42
CA LYS A 54 -2.09 -0.75 16.61
C LYS A 54 -2.40 0.75 16.57
N GLU A 55 -2.25 1.44 17.70
CA GLU A 55 -2.48 2.89 17.81
C GLU A 55 -1.45 3.71 17.02
N VAL A 56 -0.17 3.37 17.12
CA VAL A 56 0.92 4.03 16.35
C VAL A 56 0.70 3.84 14.85
N ARG A 57 0.28 2.64 14.44
CA ARG A 57 -0.08 2.35 13.04
C ARG A 57 -1.25 3.20 12.57
N THR A 58 -2.30 3.30 13.37
CA THR A 58 -3.49 4.10 13.05
C THR A 58 -3.10 5.57 12.89
N LYS A 59 -2.34 6.12 13.83
CA LYS A 59 -1.85 7.50 13.76
C LYS A 59 -0.98 7.77 12.52
N CYS A 60 -0.14 6.81 12.14
CA CYS A 60 0.67 6.90 10.92
C CYS A 60 -0.21 6.88 9.65
N TRP A 61 -1.26 6.08 9.61
CA TRP A 61 -2.18 6.06 8.48
C TRP A 61 -2.99 7.36 8.39
N ASP A 62 -3.45 7.89 9.52
CA ASP A 62 -4.18 9.16 9.56
C ASP A 62 -3.30 10.34 9.08
N SER A 63 -2.03 10.37 9.47
CA SER A 63 -1.10 11.43 9.01
C SER A 63 -0.74 11.28 7.53
N ARG A 64 -0.60 10.04 7.05
CA ARG A 64 -0.43 9.75 5.61
C ARG A 64 -1.61 10.27 4.80
N ASP A 65 -2.83 9.95 5.23
CA ASP A 65 -4.04 10.27 4.46
C ASP A 65 -4.23 11.78 4.36
N ARG A 66 -3.93 12.54 5.43
CA ARG A 66 -3.93 14.01 5.39
C ARG A 66 -2.89 14.58 4.43
N TYR A 67 -1.69 14.00 4.39
CA TYR A 67 -0.64 14.43 3.45
C TYR A 67 -1.05 14.15 2.00
N TRP A 68 -1.60 12.97 1.73
CA TRP A 68 -2.07 12.61 0.38
C TRP A 68 -3.27 13.44 -0.06
N GLU A 69 -4.23 13.69 0.83
CA GLU A 69 -5.36 14.59 0.53
C GLU A 69 -4.88 15.99 0.17
N CYS A 70 -3.83 16.49 0.85
CA CYS A 70 -3.21 17.76 0.50
C CYS A 70 -2.59 17.72 -0.90
N LEU A 71 -1.83 16.67 -1.24
CA LEU A 71 -1.22 16.54 -2.56
C LEU A 71 -2.27 16.44 -3.68
N ASP A 72 -3.34 15.68 -3.46
CA ASP A 72 -4.41 15.49 -4.44
C ASP A 72 -5.16 16.81 -4.72
N LYS A 73 -5.31 17.68 -3.72
CA LYS A 73 -5.92 19.02 -3.88
C LYS A 73 -5.00 20.04 -4.55
N ASN A 74 -3.69 19.86 -4.44
CA ASN A 74 -2.69 20.82 -4.92
C ASN A 74 -1.84 20.27 -6.07
N SER A 75 -2.34 19.30 -6.83
CA SER A 75 -1.66 18.75 -8.02
C SER A 75 -0.21 18.30 -7.76
N ASP A 76 0.03 17.64 -6.62
CA ASP A 76 1.36 17.18 -6.16
C ASP A 76 2.37 18.28 -5.78
N ASP A 77 1.91 19.49 -5.43
CA ASP A 77 2.81 20.54 -4.92
C ASP A 77 3.32 20.27 -3.50
N ASP A 78 4.48 19.61 -3.40
CA ASP A 78 5.15 19.28 -2.13
C ASP A 78 5.45 20.51 -1.25
N LYS A 79 5.64 21.69 -1.86
CA LYS A 79 5.94 22.93 -1.13
C LYS A 79 4.79 23.37 -0.22
N ILE A 80 3.56 23.21 -0.70
CA ILE A 80 2.34 23.60 0.03
C ILE A 80 2.09 22.60 1.16
N CYS A 81 2.30 21.31 0.88
CA CYS A 81 2.01 20.21 1.80
C CYS A 81 3.16 19.85 2.76
N ASN A 82 4.25 20.63 2.79
CA ASN A 82 5.44 20.36 3.60
C ASN A 82 5.13 20.23 5.11
N THR A 83 4.15 20.98 5.62
CA THR A 83 3.72 20.86 7.02
C THR A 83 3.17 19.46 7.33
N PHE A 84 2.32 18.92 6.45
CA PHE A 84 1.79 17.56 6.57
C PHE A 84 2.88 16.51 6.32
N ARG A 85 3.84 16.79 5.42
CA ARG A 85 5.01 15.93 5.19
C ARG A 85 5.80 15.70 6.48
N LYS A 86 6.10 16.75 7.23
CA LYS A 86 6.81 16.64 8.52
C LYS A 86 6.02 15.83 9.55
N MET A 87 4.71 16.02 9.62
CA MET A 87 3.86 15.22 10.52
C MET A 87 3.82 13.74 10.12
N TYR A 88 3.81 13.47 8.82
CA TYR A 88 3.83 12.13 8.27
C TYR A 88 5.15 11.40 8.58
N GLU A 89 6.29 12.03 8.31
CA GLU A 89 7.62 11.49 8.62
C GLU A 89 7.86 11.30 10.13
N GLY A 90 7.31 12.20 10.97
CA GLY A 90 7.42 12.08 12.42
C GLY A 90 6.49 11.04 13.05
N SER A 91 5.38 10.69 12.39
CA SER A 91 4.40 9.71 12.92
C SER A 91 4.64 8.29 12.41
N CYS A 92 5.35 8.14 11.29
CA CYS A 92 5.54 6.87 10.61
C CYS A 92 7.01 6.42 10.65
N PRO A 93 7.27 5.10 10.71
CA PRO A 93 8.62 4.58 10.48
C PRO A 93 9.14 4.95 9.09
N ALA A 94 10.42 5.30 8.97
CA ALA A 94 11.02 5.71 7.70
C ALA A 94 10.88 4.65 6.58
N GLN A 95 10.90 3.36 6.93
CA GLN A 95 10.69 2.27 5.97
C GLN A 95 9.28 2.28 5.38
N TRP A 96 8.27 2.62 6.20
CA TRP A 96 6.89 2.72 5.76
C TRP A 96 6.68 3.93 4.87
N VAL A 97 7.25 5.09 5.24
CA VAL A 97 7.24 6.30 4.41
C VAL A 97 7.77 5.99 3.00
N LYS A 98 8.97 5.41 2.91
CA LYS A 98 9.57 5.02 1.62
C LYS A 98 8.70 4.03 0.82
N HIS A 99 8.05 3.08 1.50
CA HIS A 99 7.16 2.14 0.84
C HIS A 99 5.91 2.82 0.28
N PHE A 100 5.27 3.66 1.09
CA PHE A 100 4.05 4.37 0.72
C PHE A 100 4.28 5.41 -0.38
N ASP A 101 5.40 6.16 -0.33
CA ASP A 101 5.76 7.13 -1.37
C ASP A 101 5.88 6.44 -2.74
N ARG A 102 6.62 5.32 -2.81
CA ARG A 102 6.73 4.51 -4.04
C ARG A 102 5.39 3.95 -4.50
N LYS A 103 4.55 3.50 -3.55
CA LYS A 103 3.22 2.98 -3.86
C LYS A 103 2.35 4.06 -4.50
N ARG A 104 2.38 5.31 -3.99
CA ARG A 104 1.63 6.42 -4.56
C ARG A 104 2.08 6.74 -5.98
N GLN A 105 3.40 6.86 -6.21
CA GLN A 105 3.96 7.08 -7.56
C GLN A 105 3.52 5.99 -8.54
N TYR A 106 3.54 4.72 -8.13
CA TYR A 106 3.05 3.62 -8.94
C TYR A 106 1.55 3.74 -9.27
N LEU A 107 0.72 4.13 -8.30
CA LEU A 107 -0.72 4.33 -8.53
C LEU A 107 -0.98 5.47 -9.51
N GLN A 108 -0.25 6.57 -9.41
CA GLN A 108 -0.33 7.69 -10.35
C GLN A 108 0.11 7.28 -11.76
N PHE A 109 1.20 6.53 -11.87
CA PHE A 109 1.66 6.01 -13.16
C PHE A 109 0.65 5.04 -13.78
N LYS A 110 0.07 4.15 -12.97
CA LYS A 110 -0.96 3.23 -13.41
C LYS A 110 -2.19 3.99 -13.93
N ASP A 111 -2.64 5.01 -13.21
CA ASP A 111 -3.77 5.86 -13.62
C ASP A 111 -3.48 6.57 -14.95
N LYS A 112 -2.28 7.14 -15.10
CA LYS A 112 -1.84 7.76 -16.37
C LYS A 112 -1.86 6.77 -17.53
N ILE A 113 -1.32 5.56 -17.37
CA ILE A 113 -1.37 4.55 -18.45
C ILE A 113 -2.82 4.17 -18.79
N GLN A 114 -3.69 4.07 -17.79
CA GLN A 114 -5.09 3.72 -18.01
C GLN A 114 -5.87 4.83 -18.74
N ASN A 115 -5.58 6.10 -18.46
CA ASN A 115 -6.30 7.24 -19.02
C ASN A 115 -5.68 7.76 -20.33
N GLU A 116 -4.35 7.81 -20.44
CA GLU A 116 -3.60 8.41 -21.56
C GLU A 116 -3.10 7.35 -22.57
N GLY A 117 -3.19 6.06 -22.21
CA GLY A 117 -2.67 4.96 -23.03
C GLY A 117 -1.18 4.68 -22.79
N TYR A 118 -0.67 3.66 -23.46
CA TYR A 118 0.73 3.24 -23.37
C TYR A 118 1.51 3.80 -24.56
N GLU A 119 2.54 4.62 -24.30
CA GLU A 119 3.52 4.99 -25.31
C GLU A 119 4.67 3.96 -25.35
N PRO A 120 4.84 3.22 -26.47
CA PRO A 120 5.98 2.32 -26.62
C PRO A 120 7.30 3.09 -26.70
N ILE A 121 8.32 2.55 -26.03
CA ILE A 121 9.66 3.15 -25.85
C ILE A 121 10.34 3.37 -27.21
N ASP A 122 10.07 2.50 -28.17
CA ASP A 122 10.58 2.51 -29.54
C ASP A 122 10.25 3.82 -30.29
N ALA A 123 9.16 4.50 -29.92
CA ALA A 123 8.77 5.78 -30.53
C ALA A 123 9.55 7.00 -29.98
N ARG A 124 10.21 6.85 -28.82
CA ARG A 124 10.99 7.93 -28.18
C ARG A 124 12.40 8.05 -28.77
N GLU A 125 12.94 6.95 -29.29
CA GLU A 125 14.25 6.91 -29.95
C GLU A 125 14.23 7.51 -31.38
N ALA A 126 13.05 7.57 -32.02
CA ALA A 126 12.91 8.15 -33.36
C ALA A 126 12.77 9.69 -33.40
N LYS A 127 12.80 10.36 -32.23
CA LYS A 127 12.61 11.81 -32.10
C LYS A 127 13.83 12.58 -31.55
N THR A 128 14.97 11.91 -31.39
CA THR A 128 16.25 12.55 -31.03
C THR A 128 17.13 12.61 -32.27
#